data_AF-A0A7S2T0J6-F1
#
_entry.id   AF-A0A7S2T0J6-F1
#
_cell.length_a   1.000
_cell.length_b   1.000
_cell.length_c   1.000
_cell.angle_alpha   90.00
_cell.angle_beta   90.00
_cell.angle_gamma   90.00
#
_symmetry.space_group_name_H-M   'P 1'
#
loop_
_entity.id
_entity.type
_entity.pdbx_description
1 polymer ?
#
loop_
_entity_poly.entity_id
_entity_poly.type
_entity_poly.pdbx_seq_one_letter_code
_entity_poly.pdbx_strand_id
1 'polypeptide(L)'
;KVDGPHGNKLEHTLEPTLRKNGMPTKLNKGTIELITDFTLCEKGESLTPAQAALLRIFDYKFAQFEMRLLCKWHEDKFEEYEDESEDEESDEDDLEEELNPFEGY
;
A
#
# COMPACT_ATOMS: atom_id res chain seq x y z
N LYS A 1 -4.53 8.13 18.09
CA LYS A 1 -5.72 7.41 17.60
C LYS A 1 -5.31 6.73 16.29
N VAL A 2 -5.76 5.50 16.02
CA VAL A 2 -5.47 4.85 14.74
C VAL A 2 -6.61 5.14 13.78
N ASP A 3 -6.31 5.86 12.71
CA ASP A 3 -7.25 6.11 11.62
C ASP A 3 -7.06 5.05 10.53
N GLY A 4 -8.17 4.64 9.94
CA GLY A 4 -8.23 3.65 8.87
C GLY A 4 -8.14 4.29 7.49
N PRO A 5 -8.32 3.48 6.43
CA PRO A 5 -8.32 3.96 5.06
C PRO A 5 -9.29 5.13 4.87
N HIS A 6 -8.86 6.15 4.13
CA HIS A 6 -9.64 7.36 3.80
C HIS A 6 -10.09 8.20 5.02
N GLY A 7 -9.37 8.13 6.15
CA GLY A 7 -9.65 8.94 7.35
C GLY A 7 -10.79 8.43 8.23
N ASN A 8 -11.34 7.24 7.92
CA ASN A 8 -12.41 6.62 8.71
C ASN A 8 -11.87 5.97 10.00
N LYS A 9 -12.74 5.73 10.98
CA LYS A 9 -12.34 4.92 12.16
C LYS A 9 -12.22 3.45 11.76
N LEU A 10 -11.15 2.79 12.21
CA LEU A 10 -11.04 1.33 12.08
C LEU A 10 -12.06 0.62 12.98
N GLU A 11 -12.57 -0.50 12.48
CA GLU A 11 -13.43 -1.40 13.24
C GLU A 11 -12.72 -1.96 14.47
N HIS A 12 -13.37 -1.87 15.63
CA HIS A 12 -12.82 -2.32 16.92
C HIS A 12 -12.39 -3.81 16.92
N THR A 13 -12.99 -4.62 16.05
CA THR A 13 -12.67 -6.04 15.88
C THR A 13 -11.31 -6.29 15.24
N LEU A 14 -10.70 -5.28 14.61
CA LEU A 14 -9.37 -5.37 14.01
C LEU A 14 -8.23 -5.22 15.01
N GLU A 15 -8.50 -4.70 16.22
CA GLU A 15 -7.48 -4.45 17.24
C GLU A 15 -6.62 -5.69 17.58
N PRO A 16 -7.18 -6.90 17.77
CA PRO A 16 -6.37 -8.10 18.01
C PRO A 16 -5.45 -8.44 16.84
N THR A 17 -5.88 -8.17 15.60
CA THR A 17 -5.08 -8.40 14.39
C THR A 17 -3.93 -7.42 14.30
N LEU A 18 -4.16 -6.14 14.61
CA LEU A 18 -3.10 -5.13 14.65
C LEU A 18 -2.03 -5.50 15.69
N ARG A 19 -2.46 -5.86 16.91
CA ARG A 19 -1.55 -6.30 17.98
C ARG A 19 -0.77 -7.56 17.62
N LYS A 20 -1.43 -8.54 16.99
CA LYS A 20 -0.79 -9.79 16.54
C LYS A 20 0.32 -9.53 15.50
N ASN A 21 0.14 -8.53 14.64
CA ASN A 21 1.13 -8.17 13.62
C ASN A 21 2.17 -7.14 14.11
N GLY A 22 2.22 -6.87 15.42
CA GLY A 22 3.28 -6.07 16.04
C GLY A 22 2.93 -4.59 16.28
N MET A 23 1.76 -4.13 15.87
CA MET A 23 1.35 -2.74 16.12
C MET A 23 0.94 -2.59 17.61
N PRO A 24 1.54 -1.66 18.37
CA PRO A 24 1.27 -1.50 19.80
C PRO A 24 -0.06 -0.78 20.02
N THR A 25 -1.17 -1.53 19.94
CA THR A 25 -2.53 -0.98 20.08
C THR A 25 -3.23 -1.43 21.37
N LYS A 26 -4.17 -0.60 21.81
CA LYS A 26 -5.16 -0.91 22.84
C LYS A 26 -6.55 -0.46 22.39
N LEU A 27 -7.58 -1.10 22.94
CA LEU A 27 -8.96 -0.65 22.75
C LEU A 27 -9.34 0.31 23.89
N ASN A 28 -9.74 1.54 23.55
CA ASN A 28 -10.25 2.53 24.49
C ASN A 28 -11.66 2.95 24.09
N LYS A 29 -12.67 2.55 24.88
CA LYS A 29 -14.09 2.83 24.63
C LYS A 29 -14.53 2.53 23.18
N GLY A 30 -14.09 1.38 22.65
CA GLY A 30 -14.41 0.94 21.28
C GLY A 30 -13.61 1.64 20.17
N THR A 31 -12.70 2.55 20.49
CA THR A 31 -11.75 3.14 19.52
C THR A 31 -10.37 2.52 19.70
N ILE A 32 -9.71 2.21 18.58
CA ILE A 32 -8.34 1.70 18.58
C ILE A 32 -7.37 2.87 18.82
N GLU A 33 -6.54 2.73 19.84
CA GLU A 33 -5.51 3.70 20.21
C GLU A 33 -4.13 3.07 20.13
N LEU A 34 -3.19 3.82 19.56
CA LEU A 34 -1.78 3.48 19.59
C LEU A 34 -1.21 3.81 20.98
N ILE A 35 -0.41 2.90 21.54
CA ILE A 35 0.22 3.05 22.85
C ILE A 35 1.54 3.83 22.73
N THR A 36 2.29 3.59 21.65
CA THR A 36 3.57 4.21 21.34
C THR A 36 3.70 4.38 19.84
N ASP A 37 4.47 5.37 19.38
CA ASP A 37 4.76 5.55 17.96
C ASP A 37 5.31 4.25 17.35
N PHE A 38 4.88 3.98 16.12
CA PHE A 38 5.17 2.74 15.43
C PHE A 38 5.45 3.02 13.96
N THR A 39 6.68 2.80 13.54
CA THR A 39 7.08 2.82 12.13
C THR A 39 6.76 1.46 11.53
N LEU A 40 5.94 1.44 10.47
CA LEU A 40 5.54 0.19 9.84
C LEU A 40 6.64 -0.35 8.94
N CYS A 41 7.17 0.46 8.01
CA CYS A 41 8.25 0.09 7.10
C CYS A 41 8.97 1.35 6.61
N GLU A 42 10.21 1.18 6.12
CA GLU A 42 11.04 2.25 5.57
C GLU A 42 11.36 1.99 4.08
N LYS A 43 11.70 3.05 3.34
CA LYS A 43 12.05 2.95 1.91
C LYS A 43 13.32 2.09 1.76
N GLY A 44 13.32 1.19 0.79
CA GLY A 44 14.46 0.31 0.50
C GLY A 44 14.52 -0.97 1.34
N GLU A 45 13.66 -1.13 2.36
CA GLU A 45 13.59 -2.36 3.15
C GLU A 45 12.61 -3.38 2.55
N SER A 46 12.96 -4.66 2.63
CA SER A 46 12.06 -5.75 2.24
C SER A 46 10.92 -5.92 3.26
N LEU A 47 9.67 -5.91 2.78
CA LEU A 47 8.50 -6.07 3.64
C LEU A 47 8.39 -7.50 4.21
N THR A 48 8.23 -7.60 5.53
CA THR A 48 7.83 -8.84 6.19
C THR A 48 6.34 -9.14 5.99
N PRO A 49 5.90 -10.41 6.12
CA PRO A 49 4.48 -10.76 6.01
C PRO A 49 3.57 -10.03 7.00
N ALA A 50 4.07 -9.71 8.21
CA ALA A 50 3.33 -8.97 9.21
C ALA A 50 3.11 -7.51 8.80
N GLN A 51 4.16 -6.86 8.26
CA GLN A 51 4.07 -5.50 7.72
C GLN A 51 3.11 -5.46 6.52
N ALA A 52 3.22 -6.42 5.58
CA ALA A 52 2.32 -6.54 4.44
C ALA A 52 0.85 -6.72 4.87
N ALA A 53 0.60 -7.51 5.92
CA ALA A 53 -0.74 -7.68 6.48
C ALA A 53 -1.29 -6.37 7.07
N LEU A 54 -0.46 -5.60 7.78
CA LEU A 54 -0.84 -4.28 8.29
C LEU A 54 -1.15 -3.31 7.14
N LEU A 55 -0.30 -3.23 6.12
CA LEU A 55 -0.49 -2.36 4.96
C LEU A 55 -1.80 -2.63 4.23
N ARG A 56 -2.18 -3.90 4.11
CA ARG A 56 -3.46 -4.30 3.55
C ARG A 56 -4.65 -3.79 4.37
N ILE A 57 -4.54 -3.71 5.70
CA ILE A 57 -5.60 -3.16 6.57
C ILE A 57 -5.74 -1.65 6.34
N PHE A 58 -4.63 -0.96 6.10
CA PHE A 58 -4.61 0.48 5.81
C PHE A 58 -4.86 0.82 4.33
N ASP A 59 -5.10 -0.19 3.48
CA ASP A 59 -5.26 -0.07 2.02
C ASP A 59 -4.12 0.70 1.35
N TYR A 60 -2.90 0.53 1.85
CA TYR A 60 -1.70 1.15 1.27
C TYR A 60 -1.05 0.22 0.26
N LYS A 61 -1.05 0.62 -1.02
CA LYS A 61 -0.57 -0.19 -2.15
C LYS A 61 0.82 0.29 -2.57
N PHE A 62 1.84 -0.55 -2.36
CA PHE A 62 3.23 -0.24 -2.74
C PHE A 62 3.59 -0.65 -4.17
N ALA A 63 2.97 -1.70 -4.70
CA ALA A 63 3.27 -2.20 -6.03
C ALA A 63 2.28 -1.63 -7.05
N GLN A 64 2.81 -0.99 -8.09
CA GLN A 64 2.04 -0.75 -9.30
C GLN A 64 1.93 -2.09 -10.04
N PHE A 65 0.69 -2.55 -10.23
CA PHE A 65 0.43 -3.73 -11.04
C PHE A 65 -0.08 -3.27 -12.39
N GLU A 66 0.69 -3.56 -13.43
CA GLU A 66 0.33 -3.28 -14.81
C GLU A 66 0.23 -4.58 -15.62
N MET A 67 -0.72 -4.61 -16.55
CA MET A 67 -0.83 -5.72 -17.50
C MET A 67 -0.15 -5.30 -18.80
N ARG A 68 0.89 -6.05 -19.18
CA ARG A 68 1.53 -5.90 -20.49
C ARG A 68 0.98 -6.95 -21.45
N LEU A 69 0.49 -6.48 -22.60
CA LEU A 69 0.01 -7.37 -23.65
C LEU A 69 1.22 -7.84 -24.46
N LEU A 70 1.62 -9.10 -24.29
CA LEU A 70 2.79 -9.64 -24.97
C LEU A 70 2.49 -10.06 -26.40
N CYS A 71 1.32 -10.67 -26.62
CA CYS A 71 0.92 -11.14 -27.94
C CYS A 71 -0.59 -11.34 -28.04
N LYS A 72 -1.05 -11.47 -29.28
CA LYS A 72 -2.43 -11.72 -29.66
C LYS A 72 -2.48 -12.79 -30.75
N TRP A 73 -3.37 -13.75 -30.58
CA TRP A 73 -3.72 -14.73 -31.62
C TRP A 73 -5.17 -14.51 -32.08
N HIS A 74 -5.39 -14.37 -33.38
CA HIS A 74 -6.72 -14.21 -33.97
C HIS A 74 -6.76 -14.72 -35.42
N GLU A 75 -7.73 -15.57 -35.76
CA GLU A 75 -7.94 -16.09 -37.13
C GLU A 75 -6.65 -16.61 -37.80
N ASP A 76 -5.92 -17.49 -37.10
CA ASP A 76 -4.63 -18.05 -37.53
C ASP A 76 -3.52 -17.01 -37.77
N LYS A 77 -3.69 -15.78 -37.25
CA LYS A 77 -2.66 -14.74 -37.23
C LYS A 77 -2.14 -14.54 -35.81
N PHE A 78 -0.83 -14.56 -35.69
CA PHE A 78 -0.09 -14.21 -34.48
C PHE A 78 0.48 -12.80 -34.63
N GLU A 79 0.28 -11.97 -33.62
CA GLU A 79 0.82 -10.61 -33.50
C GLU A 79 1.55 -10.53 -32.15
N GLU A 80 2.83 -10.19 -32.17
CA GLU A 80 3.68 -10.02 -30.99
C GLU A 80 3.91 -8.52 -30.78
N TYR A 81 3.81 -8.07 -29.53
CA TYR A 81 4.02 -6.68 -29.16
C TYR A 81 5.43 -6.52 -28.60
N GLU A 82 6.10 -5.41 -28.94
CA GLU A 82 7.42 -5.09 -28.43
C GLU A 82 7.34 -4.75 -26.93
N ASP A 83 8.25 -5.30 -26.14
CA ASP A 83 8.39 -4.97 -24.72
C ASP A 83 9.33 -3.76 -24.62
N GLU A 84 8.76 -2.56 -24.45
CA GLU A 84 9.51 -1.32 -24.28
C GLU A 84 10.04 -1.13 -22.85
N SER A 85 10.03 -2.16 -21.98
CA SER A 85 10.74 -2.02 -20.71
C SER A 85 12.25 -2.09 -20.91
N GLU A 86 12.81 -0.97 -21.35
CA GLU A 86 14.17 -0.59 -21.02
C GLU A 86 14.33 -0.62 -19.50
N ASP A 87 15.48 -1.12 -19.05
CA ASP A 87 15.88 -1.21 -17.65
C ASP A 87 15.80 0.19 -17.00
N GLU A 88 14.68 0.53 -16.36
CA GLU A 88 14.63 1.64 -15.41
C GLU A 88 15.44 1.22 -14.17
N GLU A 89 16.76 1.42 -14.23
CA GLU A 89 17.51 1.75 -13.01
C GLU A 89 16.76 2.91 -12.35
N SER A 90 16.25 2.65 -11.14
CA SER A 90 15.56 3.61 -10.29
C SER A 90 16.44 4.84 -10.07
N ASP A 91 16.31 5.86 -10.92
CA ASP A 91 16.75 7.21 -10.59
C ASP A 91 15.84 7.73 -9.46
N GLU A 92 16.37 7.63 -8.24
CA GLU A 92 15.90 8.40 -7.09
C GLU A 92 16.14 9.89 -7.40
N ASP A 93 15.09 10.64 -7.71
CA ASP A 93 14.80 11.98 -7.17
C ASP A 93 13.58 12.63 -7.86
N ASP A 94 12.82 13.42 -7.10
CA ASP A 94 11.86 14.46 -7.53
C ASP A 94 10.38 14.11 -7.85
N LEU A 95 9.63 13.61 -6.84
CA LEU A 95 8.18 13.86 -6.74
C LEU A 95 7.80 14.40 -5.35
N GLU A 96 8.41 15.53 -4.96
CA GLU A 96 7.78 16.48 -4.05
C GLU A 96 7.26 17.66 -4.89
N GLU A 97 5.96 17.61 -5.23
CA GLU A 97 4.98 18.71 -5.16
C GLU A 97 3.75 18.40 -6.04
N GLU A 98 2.56 18.63 -5.44
CA GLU A 98 1.23 18.70 -6.05
C GLU A 98 0.43 17.41 -6.32
N LEU A 99 -0.44 17.05 -5.36
CA LEU A 99 -1.90 17.31 -5.45
C LEU A 99 -2.60 16.65 -4.25
N ASN A 100 -2.86 17.42 -3.20
CA ASN A 100 -3.92 17.09 -2.24
C ASN A 100 -5.25 17.59 -2.83
N PRO A 101 -6.16 16.73 -3.33
CA PRO A 101 -7.40 17.18 -3.96
C PRO A 101 -8.49 17.55 -2.94
N PHE A 102 -8.16 17.57 -1.64
CA PHE A 102 -9.15 17.70 -0.56
C PHE A 102 -8.99 18.95 0.30
N GLU A 103 -8.09 19.87 -0.05
CA GLU A 103 -7.98 21.15 0.63
C GLU A 103 -8.88 22.18 -0.07
N GLY A 104 -10.20 22.04 0.12
CA GLY A 104 -11.16 22.91 -0.57
C GLY A 104 -12.63 22.84 -0.17
N TYR A 105 -13.04 21.96 0.76
CA TYR A 105 -14.39 21.96 1.34
C TYR A 105 -14.40 21.49 2.80
#